data_AF-A0A401K173-F1
#
_entry.id   AF-A0A401K173-F1
#
_cell.length_a   1.000
_cell.length_b   1.000
_cell.length_c   1.000
_cell.angle_alpha   90.00
_cell.angle_beta   90.00
_cell.angle_gamma   90.00
#
_symmetry.space_group_name_H-M   'P 1'
#
loop_
_entity.id
_entity.type
_entity.pdbx_description
1 polymer ?
#
loop_
_entity_poly.entity_id
_entity_poly.type
_entity_poly.pdbx_seq_one_letter_code
_entity_poly.pdbx_strand_id
1 'polypeptide(L)'
;MAATVPKCAVAALALVGASAALAQLPASFPVKSYAQELVDRTVAQHPDLRAVVMHVTPPNAADNVVIASNIGRIGKPADADDLDVIATGKPHVAMDQGNKRIEIELPLHDVGGQTVGSLGLVWRYPVGGNHAEFERIAGVIRDALSRRILSLANLMDPYPFVPLVTTKSRAQTLIEEALQRHPEVTVLALRARVQPKGDLVLLGSTFGRHGKKADADDMKVLGATAPITGVYSNGKRFGVDLPIRNRSGIAIGTLNVGYAYGSGQDAKALTAHAVALRDELQTRVAATPALEEIDP
;
A
#
# COMPACT_ATOMS: atom_id res chain seq x y z
N MET A 1 59.80 -33.34 -43.05
CA MET A 1 60.86 -32.40 -42.64
C MET A 1 60.27 -30.99 -42.63
N ALA A 2 60.61 -30.22 -41.59
CA ALA A 2 60.61 -28.74 -41.45
C ALA A 2 60.17 -27.88 -42.65
N ALA A 3 59.55 -26.70 -42.53
CA ALA A 3 59.17 -25.85 -41.40
C ALA A 3 58.37 -24.64 -41.97
N THR A 4 57.84 -23.85 -41.04
CA THR A 4 57.61 -22.39 -41.12
C THR A 4 56.47 -21.80 -41.94
N VAL A 5 55.54 -21.26 -41.16
CA VAL A 5 54.43 -20.33 -41.41
C VAL A 5 54.92 -18.96 -41.89
N PRO A 6 54.16 -18.23 -42.73
CA PRO A 6 54.11 -16.78 -42.67
C PRO A 6 52.82 -16.31 -42.00
N LYS A 7 52.99 -15.52 -40.94
CA LYS A 7 51.92 -14.87 -40.16
C LYS A 7 51.37 -13.70 -40.98
N CYS A 8 50.12 -13.79 -41.43
CA CYS A 8 49.33 -12.61 -41.81
C CYS A 8 48.65 -12.07 -40.55
N ALA A 9 49.06 -10.87 -40.14
CA ALA A 9 48.45 -10.13 -39.05
C ALA A 9 47.07 -9.61 -39.48
N VAL A 10 46.02 -10.09 -38.81
CA VAL A 10 44.69 -9.46 -38.87
C VAL A 10 44.58 -8.56 -37.65
N ALA A 11 44.64 -7.25 -37.87
CA ALA A 11 44.35 -6.26 -36.84
C ALA A 11 42.83 -6.24 -36.60
N ALA A 12 42.38 -6.87 -35.50
CA ALA A 12 41.02 -6.72 -35.01
C ALA A 12 40.89 -5.37 -34.30
N LEU A 13 40.21 -4.43 -34.94
CA LEU A 13 39.78 -3.17 -34.33
C LEU A 13 38.72 -3.48 -33.26
N ALA A 14 39.09 -3.42 -31.98
CA ALA A 14 38.12 -3.48 -30.89
C ALA A 14 37.35 -2.16 -30.84
N LEU A 15 36.12 -2.13 -31.35
CA LEU A 15 35.16 -1.07 -31.04
C LEU A 15 34.79 -1.20 -29.55
N VAL A 16 35.39 -0.36 -28.72
CA VAL A 16 34.86 -0.08 -27.38
C VAL A 16 33.60 0.74 -27.57
N GLY A 17 32.44 0.06 -27.56
CA GLY A 17 31.15 0.72 -27.47
C GLY A 17 31.03 1.38 -26.11
N ALA A 18 31.14 2.71 -26.07
CA ALA A 18 30.76 3.48 -24.90
C ALA A 18 29.24 3.37 -24.73
N SER A 19 28.79 2.46 -23.86
CA SER A 19 27.41 2.49 -23.36
C SER A 19 27.23 3.76 -22.55
N ALA A 20 26.67 4.79 -23.19
CA ALA A 20 26.09 5.91 -22.47
C ALA A 20 24.95 5.35 -21.61
N ALA A 21 25.18 5.26 -20.30
CA ALA A 21 24.10 5.06 -19.35
C ALA A 21 23.15 6.26 -19.52
N LEU A 22 22.00 6.02 -20.13
CA LEU A 22 20.89 6.96 -20.08
C LEU A 22 20.58 7.16 -18.61
N ALA A 23 20.91 8.33 -18.08
CA ALA A 23 20.44 8.78 -16.78
C ALA A 23 18.91 8.67 -16.81
N GLN A 24 18.36 7.70 -16.08
CA GLN A 24 16.93 7.63 -15.86
C GLN A 24 16.52 8.94 -15.21
N LEU A 25 15.61 9.68 -15.85
CA LEU A 25 15.00 10.86 -15.25
C LEU A 25 14.49 10.46 -13.86
N PRO A 26 14.70 11.30 -12.82
CA PRO A 26 14.14 11.01 -11.51
C PRO A 26 12.64 10.79 -11.69
N ALA A 27 12.13 9.68 -11.14
CA ALA A 27 10.72 9.36 -11.21
C ALA A 27 9.92 10.59 -10.75
N SER A 28 9.14 11.18 -11.66
CA SER A 28 8.26 12.29 -11.30
C SER A 28 7.29 11.79 -10.25
N PHE A 29 7.34 12.35 -9.04
CA PHE A 29 6.37 12.02 -8.00
C PHE A 29 4.98 12.50 -8.44
N PRO A 30 3.94 11.64 -8.39
CA PRO A 30 2.59 12.09 -8.64
C PRO A 30 2.24 13.23 -7.68
N VAL A 31 1.65 14.32 -8.20
CA VAL A 31 1.24 15.49 -7.40
C VAL A 31 0.32 15.10 -6.24
N LYS A 32 -0.45 14.01 -6.40
CA LYS A 32 -1.20 13.37 -5.32
C LYS A 32 -0.98 11.85 -5.35
N SER A 33 0.10 11.41 -4.73
CA SER A 33 0.37 9.98 -4.51
C SER A 33 -0.50 9.40 -3.40
N TYR A 34 -0.62 8.08 -3.34
CA TYR A 34 -1.32 7.40 -2.25
C TYR A 34 -0.59 7.59 -0.91
N ALA A 35 0.75 7.63 -0.91
CA ALA A 35 1.51 7.98 0.28
C ALA A 35 1.13 9.36 0.83
N GLN A 36 0.96 10.36 -0.04
CA GLN A 36 0.55 11.71 0.39
C GLN A 36 -0.87 11.70 0.97
N GLU A 37 -1.81 10.97 0.36
CA GLU A 37 -3.14 10.80 0.93
C GLU A 37 -3.11 10.16 2.33
N LEU A 38 -2.23 9.18 2.57
CA LEU A 38 -2.08 8.57 3.89
C LEU A 38 -1.55 9.59 4.90
N VAL A 39 -0.54 10.38 4.54
CA VAL A 39 -0.02 11.48 5.38
C VAL A 39 -1.12 12.48 5.73
N ASP A 40 -1.88 12.93 4.73
CA ASP A 40 -2.94 13.91 4.91
C ASP A 40 -4.03 13.39 5.88
N ARG A 41 -4.41 12.12 5.74
CA ARG A 41 -5.35 11.45 6.67
C ARG A 41 -4.80 11.34 8.08
N THR A 42 -3.54 10.95 8.23
CA THR A 42 -2.90 10.84 9.53
C THR A 42 -2.89 12.19 10.24
N VAL A 43 -2.52 13.27 9.56
CA VAL A 43 -2.57 14.63 10.16
C VAL A 43 -3.99 15.04 10.53
N ALA A 44 -4.98 14.72 9.69
CA ALA A 44 -6.38 15.00 10.01
C ALA A 44 -6.90 14.24 11.24
N GLN A 45 -6.43 13.00 11.45
CA GLN A 45 -6.82 12.15 12.59
C GLN A 45 -6.03 12.46 13.86
N HIS A 46 -4.84 13.06 13.73
CA HIS A 46 -3.90 13.35 14.81
C HIS A 46 -3.47 14.82 14.73
N PRO A 47 -4.35 15.78 15.10
CA PRO A 47 -4.10 17.22 14.94
C PRO A 47 -2.98 17.78 15.83
N ASP A 48 -2.46 16.97 16.76
CA ASP A 48 -1.31 17.26 17.60
C ASP A 48 0.04 17.02 16.90
N LEU A 49 0.06 16.24 15.80
CA LEU A 49 1.24 16.05 14.97
C LEU A 49 1.64 17.36 14.28
N ARG A 50 2.95 17.64 14.33
CA ARG A 50 3.58 18.76 13.63
C ARG A 50 4.14 18.34 12.28
N ALA A 51 4.69 17.13 12.21
CA ALA A 51 5.14 16.55 10.96
C ALA A 51 4.83 15.05 10.92
N VAL A 52 4.50 14.60 9.71
CA VAL A 52 4.41 13.21 9.29
C VAL A 52 5.18 13.12 7.99
N VAL A 53 6.24 12.30 7.97
CA VAL A 53 7.16 12.17 6.83
C VAL A 53 7.36 10.69 6.53
N MET A 54 7.26 10.32 5.26
CA MET A 54 7.58 8.97 4.80
C MET A 54 8.82 9.00 3.92
N HIS A 55 9.91 8.36 4.38
CA HIS A 55 11.08 8.10 3.56
C HIS A 55 11.03 6.68 3.01
N VAL A 56 11.14 6.55 1.69
CA VAL A 56 11.02 5.27 0.98
C VAL A 56 12.02 5.27 -0.16
N THR A 57 12.53 4.11 -0.54
CA THR A 57 13.26 3.93 -1.81
C THR A 57 12.23 3.58 -2.89
N PRO A 58 11.87 4.51 -3.81
CA PRO A 58 10.86 4.22 -4.82
C PRO A 58 11.25 3.03 -5.69
N PRO A 59 10.28 2.31 -6.30
CA PRO A 59 10.59 1.24 -7.24
C PRO A 59 11.49 1.78 -8.37
N ASN A 60 12.56 1.05 -8.67
CA ASN A 60 13.56 1.40 -9.69
C ASN A 60 14.39 2.66 -9.39
N ALA A 61 14.42 3.13 -8.15
CA ALA A 61 15.34 4.17 -7.69
C ALA A 61 16.42 3.57 -6.77
N ALA A 62 17.58 4.23 -6.72
CA ALA A 62 18.67 3.85 -5.82
C ALA A 62 18.55 4.54 -4.45
N ASP A 63 18.08 5.79 -4.44
CA ASP A 63 18.08 6.62 -3.25
C ASP A 63 16.79 6.46 -2.44
N ASN A 64 16.93 6.44 -1.12
CA ASN A 64 15.83 6.57 -0.19
C ASN A 64 15.52 8.06 0.01
N VAL A 65 14.28 8.47 -0.24
CA VAL A 65 13.88 9.89 -0.27
C VAL A 65 12.51 10.10 0.35
N VAL A 66 12.19 11.34 0.74
CA VAL A 66 10.85 11.74 1.15
C VAL A 66 9.89 11.55 -0.03
N ILE A 67 8.91 10.66 0.11
CA ILE A 67 7.86 10.45 -0.92
C ILE A 67 6.53 11.10 -0.57
N ALA A 68 6.32 11.42 0.71
CA ALA A 68 5.12 12.07 1.23
C ALA A 68 5.42 12.80 2.53
N SER A 69 4.83 13.98 2.71
CA SER A 69 5.06 14.83 3.88
C SER A 69 4.04 15.96 3.97
N ASN A 70 3.59 16.29 5.17
CA ASN A 70 2.75 17.48 5.40
C ASN A 70 3.55 18.79 5.54
N ILE A 71 4.89 18.71 5.59
CA ILE A 71 5.80 19.87 5.68
C ILE A 71 6.63 20.07 4.40
N GLY A 72 6.29 19.37 3.31
CA GLY A 72 7.05 19.40 2.05
C GLY A 72 8.33 18.57 2.10
N ARG A 73 9.39 19.01 1.41
CA ARG A 73 10.69 18.30 1.28
C ARG A 73 10.65 17.02 0.44
N ILE A 74 9.62 16.85 -0.38
CA ILE A 74 9.51 15.71 -1.31
C ILE A 74 10.78 15.61 -2.17
N GLY A 75 11.33 14.40 -2.28
CA GLY A 75 12.56 14.10 -3.00
C GLY A 75 13.86 14.35 -2.20
N LYS A 76 13.77 14.90 -0.97
CA LYS A 76 14.95 15.04 -0.12
C LYS A 76 15.47 13.64 0.28
N PRO A 77 16.79 13.36 0.20
CA PRO A 77 17.37 12.13 0.72
C PRO A 77 17.11 11.93 2.21
N ALA A 78 16.85 10.67 2.58
CA ALA A 78 16.88 10.21 3.97
C ALA A 78 18.26 10.45 4.58
N ASP A 79 18.29 10.71 5.89
CA ASP A 79 19.55 10.83 6.62
C ASP A 79 19.97 9.49 7.26
N ALA A 80 21.01 9.52 8.10
CA ALA A 80 21.59 8.30 8.67
C ALA A 80 20.64 7.61 9.65
N ASP A 81 19.81 8.38 10.37
CA ASP A 81 18.91 7.83 11.39
C ASP A 81 17.72 7.13 10.70
N ASP A 82 17.15 7.74 9.65
CA ASP A 82 16.14 7.11 8.79
C ASP A 82 16.63 5.76 8.21
N LEU A 83 17.87 5.74 7.70
CA LEU A 83 18.46 4.54 7.09
C LEU A 83 18.75 3.46 8.13
N ASP A 84 19.17 3.83 9.35
CA ASP A 84 19.39 2.88 10.45
C ASP A 84 18.07 2.27 10.94
N VAL A 85 17.01 3.07 11.04
CA VAL A 85 15.65 2.60 11.38
C VAL A 85 15.18 1.56 10.36
N ILE A 86 15.41 1.80 9.07
CA ILE A 86 15.05 0.85 7.99
C ILE A 86 15.88 -0.44 8.10
N ALA A 87 17.19 -0.31 8.29
CA ALA A 87 18.10 -1.45 8.30
C ALA A 87 17.93 -2.34 9.55
N THR A 88 17.66 -1.74 10.70
CA THR A 88 17.61 -2.45 11.99
C THR A 88 16.19 -2.80 12.42
N GLY A 89 15.18 -2.11 11.90
CA GLY A 89 13.78 -2.20 12.35
C GLY A 89 13.56 -1.62 13.75
N LYS A 90 14.55 -0.93 14.33
CA LYS A 90 14.46 -0.33 15.67
C LYS A 90 14.00 1.13 15.55
N PRO A 91 13.07 1.58 16.40
CA PRO A 91 12.71 2.99 16.46
C PRO A 91 13.88 3.88 16.87
N HIS A 92 13.92 5.11 16.36
CA HIS A 92 14.80 6.17 16.81
C HIS A 92 13.97 7.28 17.48
N VAL A 93 14.51 7.88 18.55
CA VAL A 93 13.86 8.95 19.31
C VAL A 93 14.83 10.12 19.42
N ALA A 94 14.45 11.26 18.85
CA ALA A 94 15.24 12.48 18.86
C ALA A 94 14.48 13.63 19.54
N MET A 95 15.24 14.51 20.21
CA MET A 95 14.75 15.73 20.82
C MET A 95 15.43 16.94 20.18
N ASP A 96 14.70 18.04 20.01
CA ASP A 96 15.32 19.30 19.60
C ASP A 96 16.16 19.94 20.71
N GLN A 97 16.95 20.96 20.33
CA GLN A 97 17.68 21.78 21.29
C GLN A 97 16.70 22.51 22.20
N GLY A 98 16.63 22.08 23.47
CA GLY A 98 15.75 22.64 24.49
C GLY A 98 14.54 21.77 24.85
N ASN A 99 14.46 20.54 24.32
CA ASN A 99 13.45 19.53 24.68
C ASN A 99 12.00 20.03 24.52
N LYS A 100 11.73 20.76 23.43
CA LYS A 100 10.40 21.32 23.08
C LYS A 100 9.73 20.54 21.96
N ARG A 101 10.48 19.71 21.24
CA ARG A 101 10.01 18.85 20.16
C ARG A 101 10.55 17.45 20.35
N ILE A 102 9.68 16.47 20.16
CA ILE A 102 10.06 15.05 20.10
C ILE A 102 9.77 14.55 18.69
N GLU A 103 10.71 13.80 18.15
CA GLU A 103 10.64 13.13 16.87
C GLU A 103 10.81 11.62 17.11
N ILE A 104 9.83 10.86 16.65
CA ILE A 104 9.85 9.40 16.70
C ILE A 104 9.91 8.89 15.26
N GLU A 105 10.99 8.20 14.94
CA GLU A 105 11.17 7.54 13.66
C GLU A 105 10.95 6.04 13.83
N LEU A 106 10.13 5.47 12.96
CA LEU A 106 9.72 4.07 13.01
C LEU A 106 9.94 3.40 11.65
N PRO A 107 10.22 2.09 11.61
CA PRO A 107 10.13 1.37 10.34
C PRO A 107 8.67 1.44 9.84
N LEU A 108 8.48 1.85 8.59
CA LEU A 108 7.18 1.84 7.93
C LEU A 108 6.95 0.45 7.36
N HIS A 109 5.83 -0.19 7.72
CA HIS A 109 5.52 -1.53 7.27
C HIS A 109 4.39 -1.54 6.23
N ASP A 110 4.42 -2.49 5.31
CA ASP A 110 3.24 -2.89 4.55
C ASP A 110 2.33 -3.84 5.36
N VAL A 111 1.21 -4.24 4.77
CA VAL A 111 0.22 -5.14 5.38
C VAL A 111 0.75 -6.54 5.65
N GLY A 112 1.83 -6.95 4.98
CA GLY A 112 2.52 -8.21 5.23
C GLY A 112 3.59 -8.12 6.33
N GLY A 113 3.80 -6.93 6.89
CA GLY A 113 4.83 -6.66 7.89
C GLY A 113 6.23 -6.45 7.31
N GLN A 114 6.36 -6.27 5.99
CA GLN A 114 7.65 -5.92 5.39
C GLN A 114 7.97 -4.45 5.60
N THR A 115 9.22 -4.15 5.98
CA THR A 115 9.71 -2.77 6.03
C THR A 115 9.81 -2.21 4.61
N VAL A 116 9.03 -1.16 4.34
CA VAL A 116 9.00 -0.46 3.05
C VAL A 116 9.65 0.93 3.10
N GLY A 117 10.05 1.39 4.29
CA GLY A 117 10.67 2.70 4.49
C GLY A 117 10.75 3.08 5.97
N SER A 118 10.92 4.37 6.26
CA SER A 118 10.78 4.96 7.60
C SER A 118 9.57 5.91 7.65
N LEU A 119 9.05 6.08 8.86
CA LEU A 119 7.98 7.00 9.21
C LEU A 119 8.49 7.93 10.32
N GLY A 120 8.68 9.21 10.01
CA GLY A 120 8.98 10.25 10.98
C GLY A 120 7.70 10.91 11.48
N LEU A 121 7.50 10.91 12.80
CA LEU A 121 6.37 11.56 13.47
C LEU A 121 6.88 12.56 14.50
N VAL A 122 6.41 13.81 14.41
CA VAL A 122 6.92 14.90 15.23
C VAL A 122 5.81 15.53 16.03
N TRP A 123 6.03 15.71 17.34
CA TRP A 123 5.13 16.40 18.24
C TRP A 123 5.81 17.58 18.92
N ARG A 124 4.99 18.50 19.45
CA ARG A 124 5.45 19.36 20.53
C ARG A 124 5.63 18.50 21.79
N TYR A 125 6.76 18.64 22.45
CA TYR A 125 7.03 17.98 23.72
C TYR A 125 6.68 18.91 24.89
N PRO A 126 5.72 18.54 25.76
CA PRO A 126 5.39 19.33 26.94
C PRO A 126 6.46 19.17 28.03
N VAL A 127 6.58 20.17 28.90
CA VAL A 127 7.44 20.09 30.09
C VAL A 127 6.97 18.92 30.95
N GLY A 128 7.90 18.02 31.29
CA GLY A 128 7.58 16.80 32.05
C GLY A 128 6.84 15.73 31.26
N GLY A 129 6.86 15.79 29.92
CA GLY A 129 6.30 14.75 29.05
C GLY A 129 6.91 13.36 29.31
N ASN A 130 6.30 12.35 28.71
CA ASN A 130 6.73 10.95 28.81
C ASN A 130 7.10 10.42 27.42
N HIS A 131 8.39 10.15 27.16
CA HIS A 131 8.85 9.60 25.87
C HIS A 131 8.14 8.31 25.50
N ALA A 132 7.96 7.40 26.46
CA ALA A 132 7.33 6.10 26.22
C ALA A 132 5.87 6.22 25.76
N GLU A 133 5.18 7.31 26.15
CA GLU A 133 3.83 7.58 25.67
C GLU A 133 3.82 7.98 24.19
N PHE A 134 4.74 8.85 23.77
CA PHE A 134 4.89 9.24 22.36
C PHE A 134 5.31 8.05 21.49
N GLU A 135 6.25 7.23 21.95
CA GLU A 135 6.64 5.99 21.25
C GLU A 135 5.45 5.03 21.09
N ARG A 136 4.65 4.85 22.14
CA ARG A 136 3.43 4.02 22.08
C ARG A 136 2.42 4.57 21.07
N ILE A 137 2.15 5.87 21.08
CA ILE A 137 1.23 6.52 20.13
C ILE A 137 1.76 6.39 18.70
N ALA A 138 3.07 6.63 18.50
CA ALA A 138 3.73 6.48 17.21
C ALA A 138 3.58 5.05 16.66
N GLY A 139 3.76 4.04 17.52
CA GLY A 139 3.54 2.63 17.16
C GLY A 139 2.10 2.36 16.72
N VAL A 140 1.10 2.90 17.42
CA VAL A 140 -0.31 2.78 17.03
C VAL A 140 -0.57 3.39 15.65
N ILE A 141 0.01 4.55 15.36
CA ILE A 141 -0.11 5.23 14.05
C ILE A 141 0.54 4.39 12.94
N ARG A 142 1.78 3.90 13.15
CA ARG A 142 2.46 3.01 12.20
C ARG A 142 1.63 1.76 11.90
N ASP A 143 1.09 1.12 12.93
CA ASP A 143 0.33 -0.12 12.75
C ASP A 143 -1.01 0.13 12.04
N ALA A 144 -1.63 1.30 12.25
CA ALA A 144 -2.79 1.73 11.49
C ALA A 144 -2.46 1.99 10.01
N LEU A 145 -1.33 2.63 9.73
CA LEU A 145 -0.83 2.85 8.36
C LEU A 145 -0.49 1.54 7.66
N SER A 146 0.16 0.59 8.34
CA SER A 146 0.49 -0.73 7.77
C SER A 146 -0.74 -1.46 7.21
N ARG A 147 -1.90 -1.36 7.87
CA ARG A 147 -3.17 -1.93 7.38
C ARG A 147 -3.72 -1.25 6.13
N ARG A 148 -3.17 -0.11 5.71
CA ARG A 148 -3.54 0.63 4.50
C ARG A 148 -2.49 0.53 3.39
N ILE A 149 -1.31 0.01 3.68
CA ILE A 149 -0.20 -0.09 2.72
C ILE A 149 -0.15 -1.52 2.18
N LEU A 150 -0.64 -1.73 0.95
CA LEU A 150 -0.62 -3.07 0.35
C LEU A 150 0.81 -3.53 0.01
N SER A 151 1.64 -2.59 -0.44
CA SER A 151 3.05 -2.80 -0.80
C SER A 151 3.77 -1.46 -0.99
N LEU A 152 5.10 -1.49 -1.11
CA LEU A 152 5.89 -0.31 -1.45
C LEU A 152 5.41 0.36 -2.75
N ALA A 153 5.17 -0.42 -3.81
CA ALA A 153 4.72 0.14 -5.09
C ALA A 153 3.35 0.85 -4.97
N ASN A 154 2.49 0.38 -4.07
CA ASN A 154 1.18 1.00 -3.84
C ASN A 154 1.27 2.42 -3.26
N LEU A 155 2.32 2.75 -2.50
CA LEU A 155 2.56 4.11 -2.01
C LEU A 155 2.77 5.12 -3.15
N MET A 156 3.31 4.65 -4.28
CA MET A 156 3.63 5.46 -5.45
C MET A 156 2.46 5.59 -6.44
N ASP A 157 1.37 4.87 -6.21
CA ASP A 157 0.18 4.97 -7.06
C ASP A 157 -0.42 6.38 -6.97
N PRO A 158 -1.00 6.92 -8.06
CA PRO A 158 -1.80 8.13 -7.99
C PRO A 158 -3.04 7.91 -7.10
N TYR A 159 -3.53 8.99 -6.48
CA TYR A 159 -4.73 8.94 -5.66
C TYR A 159 -5.71 10.10 -5.97
N PRO A 160 -6.97 9.82 -6.38
CA PRO A 160 -7.49 8.51 -6.76
C PRO A 160 -6.71 7.93 -7.95
N PHE A 161 -6.72 6.61 -8.10
CA PHE A 161 -5.90 5.94 -9.11
C PHE A 161 -6.34 6.24 -10.53
N VAL A 162 -7.65 6.25 -10.75
CA VAL A 162 -8.23 6.89 -11.94
C VAL A 162 -8.64 8.31 -11.56
N PRO A 163 -8.17 9.35 -12.28
CA PRO A 163 -8.57 10.72 -12.01
C PRO A 163 -10.09 10.90 -12.00
N LEU A 164 -10.59 11.79 -11.13
CA LEU A 164 -12.00 12.16 -10.98
C LEU A 164 -12.94 11.06 -10.43
N VAL A 165 -12.46 9.85 -10.17
CA VAL A 165 -13.26 8.83 -9.47
C VAL A 165 -13.44 9.20 -8.01
N THR A 166 -14.67 9.10 -7.50
CA THR A 166 -14.95 9.33 -6.07
C THR A 166 -14.29 8.27 -5.20
N THR A 167 -13.73 8.71 -4.08
CA THR A 167 -13.20 7.83 -3.03
C THR A 167 -14.15 7.72 -1.85
N LYS A 168 -15.33 8.35 -1.94
CA LYS A 168 -16.42 8.35 -0.97
C LYS A 168 -17.64 7.63 -1.54
N SER A 169 -17.38 6.54 -2.23
CA SER A 169 -18.46 5.71 -2.79
C SER A 169 -19.16 4.95 -1.66
N ARG A 170 -20.41 4.56 -1.88
CA ARG A 170 -21.11 3.61 -0.99
C ARG A 170 -20.30 2.34 -0.76
N ALA A 171 -19.64 1.83 -1.81
CA ALA A 171 -18.72 0.71 -1.67
C ALA A 171 -17.60 0.98 -0.67
N GLN A 172 -16.97 2.16 -0.67
CA GLN A 172 -15.96 2.50 0.32
C GLN A 172 -16.55 2.53 1.73
N THR A 173 -17.74 3.12 1.94
CA THR A 173 -18.41 3.11 3.25
C THR A 173 -18.64 1.69 3.76
N LEU A 174 -19.11 0.78 2.90
CA LEU A 174 -19.29 -0.63 3.25
C LEU A 174 -17.97 -1.30 3.68
N ILE A 175 -16.86 -0.98 3.02
CA ILE A 175 -15.52 -1.47 3.37
C ILE A 175 -15.13 -0.96 4.76
N GLU A 176 -15.27 0.33 5.03
CA GLU A 176 -14.90 0.91 6.32
C GLU A 176 -15.74 0.34 7.47
N GLU A 177 -17.05 0.21 7.29
CA GLU A 177 -17.94 -0.39 8.29
C GLU A 177 -17.68 -1.89 8.50
N ALA A 178 -17.26 -2.62 7.47
CA ALA A 178 -16.86 -4.02 7.62
C ALA A 178 -15.58 -4.13 8.46
N LEU A 179 -14.57 -3.29 8.20
CA LEU A 179 -13.31 -3.32 8.95
C LEU A 179 -13.47 -2.99 10.43
N GLN A 180 -14.46 -2.15 10.78
CA GLN A 180 -14.80 -1.89 12.19
C GLN A 180 -15.33 -3.13 12.91
N ARG A 181 -16.01 -4.03 12.19
CA ARG A 181 -16.60 -5.27 12.74
C ARG A 181 -15.71 -6.48 12.59
N HIS A 182 -14.75 -6.42 11.66
CA HIS A 182 -13.82 -7.48 11.31
C HIS A 182 -12.37 -6.99 11.40
N PRO A 183 -11.86 -6.69 12.61
CA PRO A 183 -10.49 -6.18 12.79
C PRO A 183 -9.40 -7.19 12.38
N GLU A 184 -9.75 -8.46 12.24
CA GLU A 184 -8.87 -9.52 11.71
C GLU A 184 -8.61 -9.40 10.20
N VAL A 185 -9.44 -8.65 9.48
CA VAL A 185 -9.28 -8.42 8.04
C VAL A 185 -8.24 -7.34 7.80
N THR A 186 -7.18 -7.72 7.09
CA THR A 186 -6.03 -6.87 6.77
C THR A 186 -6.11 -6.24 5.39
N VAL A 187 -6.79 -6.92 4.45
CA VAL A 187 -7.07 -6.40 3.10
C VAL A 187 -8.53 -6.63 2.79
N LEU A 188 -9.22 -5.58 2.34
CA LEU A 188 -10.59 -5.70 1.85
C LEU A 188 -10.74 -4.83 0.61
N ALA A 189 -11.29 -5.39 -0.46
CA ALA A 189 -11.47 -4.68 -1.72
C ALA A 189 -12.74 -5.14 -2.43
N LEU A 190 -13.60 -4.19 -2.78
CA LEU A 190 -14.87 -4.41 -3.48
C LEU A 190 -14.81 -3.79 -4.87
N ARG A 191 -14.94 -4.64 -5.88
CA ARG A 191 -15.19 -4.22 -7.26
C ARG A 191 -16.65 -4.45 -7.62
N ALA A 192 -17.23 -3.52 -8.35
CA ALA A 192 -18.56 -3.70 -8.94
C ALA A 192 -18.62 -3.06 -10.33
N ARG A 193 -19.63 -3.44 -11.11
CA ARG A 193 -19.87 -2.85 -12.43
C ARG A 193 -20.42 -1.43 -12.28
N VAL A 194 -19.80 -0.47 -12.95
CA VAL A 194 -20.28 0.93 -12.98
C VAL A 194 -21.12 1.22 -14.22
N GLN A 195 -22.20 1.98 -14.07
CA GLN A 195 -23.00 2.43 -15.20
C GLN A 195 -22.39 3.67 -15.90
N PRO A 196 -22.70 3.91 -17.19
CA PRO A 196 -23.44 3.05 -18.12
C PRO A 196 -22.56 1.99 -18.82
N LYS A 197 -21.23 2.07 -18.69
CA LYS A 197 -20.29 1.25 -19.47
C LYS A 197 -20.22 -0.22 -19.03
N GLY A 198 -20.61 -0.52 -17.79
CA GLY A 198 -20.59 -1.87 -17.23
C GLY A 198 -19.18 -2.37 -16.86
N ASP A 199 -18.17 -1.50 -16.89
CA ASP A 199 -16.79 -1.82 -16.50
C ASP A 199 -16.76 -2.28 -15.03
N LEU A 200 -16.07 -3.40 -14.76
CA LEU A 200 -15.80 -3.85 -13.39
C LEU A 200 -14.62 -3.04 -12.84
N VAL A 201 -14.85 -2.20 -11.83
CA VAL A 201 -13.82 -1.31 -11.27
C VAL A 201 -13.76 -1.41 -9.76
N LEU A 202 -12.61 -1.10 -9.18
CA LEU A 202 -12.42 -1.03 -7.74
C LEU A 202 -13.11 0.22 -7.17
N LEU A 203 -14.21 0.01 -6.45
CA LEU A 203 -15.02 1.10 -5.89
C LEU A 203 -14.69 1.38 -4.43
N GLY A 204 -14.28 0.37 -3.67
CA GLY A 204 -13.83 0.52 -2.29
C GLY A 204 -12.68 -0.41 -1.96
N SER A 205 -11.73 0.05 -1.16
CA SER A 205 -10.65 -0.81 -0.67
C SER A 205 -9.94 -0.25 0.58
N THR A 206 -9.13 -1.10 1.22
CA THR A 206 -8.21 -0.67 2.28
C THR A 206 -6.97 0.06 1.76
N PHE A 207 -6.61 -0.08 0.48
CA PHE A 207 -5.31 0.33 -0.08
C PHE A 207 -5.43 1.34 -1.24
N GLY A 208 -6.59 2.01 -1.36
CA GLY A 208 -6.85 2.97 -2.43
C GLY A 208 -7.19 2.32 -3.77
N ARG A 209 -6.50 2.73 -4.84
CA ARG A 209 -6.72 2.22 -6.21
C ARG A 209 -8.13 2.42 -6.77
N HIS A 210 -8.90 3.36 -6.23
CA HIS A 210 -10.25 3.68 -6.69
C HIS A 210 -10.30 3.95 -8.20
N GLY A 211 -11.22 3.26 -8.88
CA GLY A 211 -11.39 3.31 -10.33
C GLY A 211 -10.53 2.33 -11.13
N LYS A 212 -9.56 1.63 -10.52
CA LYS A 212 -8.76 0.63 -11.24
C LYS A 212 -9.68 -0.43 -11.86
N LYS A 213 -9.56 -0.64 -13.17
CA LYS A 213 -10.30 -1.69 -13.90
C LYS A 213 -9.83 -3.08 -13.48
N ALA A 214 -10.77 -4.01 -13.48
CA ALA A 214 -10.48 -5.43 -13.33
C ALA A 214 -9.50 -5.91 -14.41
N ASP A 215 -8.48 -6.66 -13.98
CA ASP A 215 -7.60 -7.38 -14.88
C ASP A 215 -8.14 -8.82 -15.15
N ALA A 216 -7.37 -9.63 -15.87
CA ALA A 216 -7.78 -10.98 -16.23
C ALA A 216 -8.03 -11.88 -15.00
N ASP A 217 -7.32 -11.67 -13.90
CA ASP A 217 -7.49 -12.48 -12.69
C ASP A 217 -8.75 -12.04 -11.94
N ASP A 218 -8.99 -10.73 -11.83
CA ASP A 218 -10.25 -10.20 -11.29
C ASP A 218 -11.47 -10.71 -12.07
N MET A 219 -11.37 -10.83 -13.39
CA MET A 219 -12.46 -11.33 -14.23
C MET A 219 -12.73 -12.83 -14.03
N LYS A 220 -11.72 -13.63 -13.67
CA LYS A 220 -11.92 -15.06 -13.33
C LYS A 220 -12.77 -15.21 -12.06
N VAL A 221 -12.54 -14.35 -11.06
CA VAL A 221 -13.29 -14.36 -9.79
C VAL A 221 -14.78 -14.15 -10.03
N LEU A 222 -15.14 -13.25 -10.96
CA LEU A 222 -16.53 -12.95 -11.28
C LEU A 222 -17.31 -14.18 -11.78
N GLY A 223 -16.65 -15.06 -12.53
CA GLY A 223 -17.22 -16.31 -13.05
C GLY A 223 -17.13 -17.50 -12.09
N ALA A 224 -16.46 -17.35 -10.95
CA ALA A 224 -16.17 -18.47 -10.06
C ALA A 224 -17.43 -18.97 -9.32
N THR A 225 -17.50 -20.28 -9.12
CA THR A 225 -18.54 -20.95 -8.31
C THR A 225 -18.07 -21.26 -6.89
N ALA A 226 -16.75 -21.17 -6.65
CA ALA A 226 -16.11 -21.39 -5.36
C ALA A 226 -15.07 -20.27 -5.08
N PRO A 227 -14.69 -20.05 -3.81
CA PRO A 227 -13.61 -19.13 -3.47
C PRO A 227 -12.30 -19.47 -4.19
N ILE A 228 -11.60 -18.45 -4.67
CA ILE A 228 -10.22 -18.59 -5.17
C ILE A 228 -9.31 -18.11 -4.04
N THR A 229 -8.33 -18.91 -3.66
CA THR A 229 -7.44 -18.59 -2.53
C THR A 229 -5.99 -18.48 -2.97
N GLY A 230 -5.20 -17.71 -2.22
CA GLY A 230 -3.79 -17.52 -2.51
C GLY A 230 -3.01 -17.11 -1.27
N VAL A 231 -1.70 -17.40 -1.28
CA VAL A 231 -0.76 -16.95 -0.27
C VAL A 231 0.15 -15.89 -0.89
N TYR A 232 0.24 -14.73 -0.24
CA TYR A 232 0.92 -13.54 -0.71
C TYR A 232 1.92 -13.05 0.35
N SER A 233 2.67 -12.00 0.01
CA SER A 233 3.61 -11.33 0.93
C SER A 233 4.58 -12.32 1.58
N ASN A 234 5.22 -13.18 0.77
CA ASN A 234 6.18 -14.19 1.23
C ASN A 234 5.64 -15.12 2.33
N GLY A 235 4.38 -15.53 2.22
CA GLY A 235 3.76 -16.42 3.21
C GLY A 235 3.04 -15.71 4.34
N LYS A 236 3.07 -14.36 4.37
CA LYS A 236 2.53 -13.57 5.48
C LYS A 236 1.08 -13.13 5.32
N ARG A 237 0.48 -13.35 4.15
CA ARG A 237 -0.92 -12.99 3.90
C ARG A 237 -1.67 -14.09 3.17
N PHE A 238 -2.86 -14.44 3.65
CA PHE A 238 -3.78 -15.34 2.97
C PHE A 238 -4.91 -14.52 2.37
N GLY A 239 -5.11 -14.63 1.06
CA GLY A 239 -6.17 -13.93 0.33
C GLY A 239 -7.26 -14.89 -0.14
N VAL A 240 -8.49 -14.41 -0.13
CA VAL A 240 -9.69 -15.10 -0.60
C VAL A 240 -10.45 -14.16 -1.52
N ASP A 241 -10.59 -14.56 -2.78
CA ASP A 241 -11.33 -13.86 -3.80
C ASP A 241 -12.70 -14.52 -4.03
N LEU A 242 -13.75 -13.70 -3.99
CA LEU A 242 -15.14 -14.15 -3.98
C LEU A 242 -15.99 -13.33 -4.94
N PRO A 243 -16.93 -13.95 -5.69
CA PRO A 243 -17.93 -13.19 -6.41
C PRO A 243 -18.97 -12.60 -5.43
N ILE A 244 -19.37 -11.36 -5.69
CA ILE A 244 -20.56 -10.72 -5.09
C ILE A 244 -21.72 -10.92 -6.05
N ARG A 245 -22.84 -11.44 -5.54
CA ARG A 245 -24.03 -11.76 -6.32
C ARG A 245 -25.22 -10.92 -5.86
N ASN A 246 -26.10 -10.55 -6.80
CA ASN A 246 -27.38 -9.96 -6.45
C ASN A 246 -28.37 -11.03 -5.92
N ARG A 247 -29.59 -10.62 -5.56
CA ARG A 247 -30.63 -11.54 -5.06
C ARG A 247 -31.03 -12.64 -6.05
N SER A 248 -30.83 -12.41 -7.35
CA SER A 248 -31.08 -13.39 -8.40
C SER A 248 -29.90 -14.34 -8.64
N GLY A 249 -28.83 -14.24 -7.85
CA GLY A 249 -27.63 -15.07 -7.96
C GLY A 249 -26.65 -14.62 -9.05
N ILE A 250 -26.92 -13.53 -9.76
CA ILE A 250 -26.06 -13.01 -10.83
C ILE A 250 -24.86 -12.31 -10.19
N ALA A 251 -23.65 -12.63 -10.64
CA ALA A 251 -22.44 -11.98 -10.20
C ALA A 251 -22.40 -10.52 -10.70
N ILE A 252 -22.38 -9.57 -9.77
CA ILE A 252 -22.38 -8.12 -10.01
C ILE A 252 -21.04 -7.46 -9.64
N GLY A 253 -20.15 -8.22 -8.99
CA GLY A 253 -18.87 -7.71 -8.52
C GLY A 253 -17.98 -8.81 -7.93
N THR A 254 -16.86 -8.39 -7.38
CA THR A 254 -15.87 -9.27 -6.72
C THR A 254 -15.44 -8.65 -5.40
N LEU A 255 -15.16 -9.50 -4.42
CA LEU A 255 -14.62 -9.15 -3.11
C LEU A 255 -13.29 -9.87 -2.91
N ASN A 256 -12.24 -9.12 -2.61
CA ASN A 256 -10.98 -9.67 -2.10
C ASN A 256 -10.94 -9.45 -0.59
N VAL A 257 -10.69 -10.52 0.16
CA VAL A 257 -10.50 -10.50 1.62
C VAL A 257 -9.13 -11.07 1.93
N GLY A 258 -8.35 -10.38 2.76
CA GLY A 258 -7.01 -10.80 3.16
C GLY A 258 -6.83 -10.83 4.66
N TYR A 259 -6.12 -11.85 5.14
CA TYR A 259 -5.77 -12.06 6.55
C TYR A 259 -4.27 -12.18 6.72
N ALA A 260 -3.77 -11.78 7.90
CA ALA A 260 -2.43 -12.16 8.32
C ALA A 260 -2.28 -13.69 8.31
N TYR A 261 -1.13 -14.19 7.88
CA TYR A 261 -0.90 -15.61 7.67
C TYR A 261 0.51 -16.04 8.08
N GLY A 262 0.65 -17.32 8.42
CA GLY A 262 1.88 -17.89 8.91
C GLY A 262 1.68 -19.28 9.48
N SER A 263 2.71 -19.80 10.15
CA SER A 263 2.67 -21.11 10.79
C SER A 263 1.53 -21.20 11.81
N GLY A 264 0.63 -22.17 11.64
CA GLY A 264 -0.48 -22.44 12.56
C GLY A 264 -1.83 -21.85 12.17
N GLN A 265 -1.91 -21.04 11.10
CA GLN A 265 -3.20 -20.54 10.61
C GLN A 265 -3.88 -21.55 9.67
N ASP A 266 -5.16 -21.81 9.89
CA ASP A 266 -5.97 -22.72 9.08
C ASP A 266 -6.61 -21.99 7.89
N ALA A 267 -6.09 -22.28 6.69
CA ALA A 267 -6.60 -21.71 5.44
C ALA A 267 -8.11 -22.00 5.22
N LYS A 268 -8.62 -23.14 5.69
CA LYS A 268 -10.04 -23.49 5.56
C LYS A 268 -10.90 -22.62 6.46
N ALA A 269 -10.47 -22.39 7.71
CA ALA A 269 -11.15 -21.49 8.63
C ALA A 269 -11.16 -20.04 8.10
N LEU A 270 -10.03 -19.53 7.61
CA LEU A 270 -9.95 -18.20 7.01
C LEU A 270 -10.83 -18.06 5.76
N THR A 271 -10.90 -19.12 4.95
CA THR A 271 -11.81 -19.15 3.79
C THR A 271 -13.28 -19.08 4.24
N ALA A 272 -13.65 -19.82 5.30
CA ALA A 272 -15.00 -19.77 5.84
C ALA A 272 -15.36 -18.38 6.40
N HIS A 273 -14.44 -17.72 7.09
CA HIS A 273 -14.63 -16.34 7.55
C HIS A 273 -14.83 -15.36 6.40
N ALA A 274 -14.05 -15.48 5.33
CA ALA A 274 -14.19 -14.63 4.15
C ALA A 274 -15.55 -14.82 3.47
N VAL A 275 -16.04 -16.06 3.39
CA VAL A 275 -17.38 -16.36 2.85
C VAL A 275 -18.47 -15.74 3.72
N ALA A 276 -18.37 -15.84 5.05
CA ALA A 276 -19.32 -15.21 5.97
C ALA A 276 -19.36 -13.68 5.81
N LEU A 277 -18.19 -13.04 5.76
CA LEU A 277 -18.08 -11.59 5.50
C LEU A 277 -18.67 -11.22 4.13
N ARG A 278 -18.42 -12.03 3.10
CA ARG A 278 -18.99 -11.82 1.77
C ARG A 278 -20.52 -11.86 1.82
N ASP A 279 -21.11 -12.88 2.44
CA ASP A 279 -22.57 -13.04 2.52
C ASP A 279 -23.23 -11.85 3.25
N GLU A 280 -22.56 -11.36 4.29
CA GLU A 280 -22.99 -10.18 5.02
C GLU A 280 -22.95 -8.91 4.15
N LEU A 281 -21.82 -8.62 3.50
CA LEU A 281 -21.69 -7.49 2.60
C LEU A 281 -22.67 -7.59 1.42
N GLN A 282 -22.86 -8.79 0.87
CA GLN A 282 -23.78 -9.04 -0.23
C GLN A 282 -25.23 -8.68 0.15
N THR A 283 -25.65 -8.97 1.38
CA THR A 283 -26.96 -8.56 1.89
C THR A 283 -27.11 -7.03 1.87
N ARG A 284 -26.07 -6.30 2.27
CA ARG A 284 -26.06 -4.83 2.26
C ARG A 284 -26.06 -4.24 0.85
N VAL A 285 -25.24 -4.81 -0.05
CA VAL A 285 -25.20 -4.43 -1.48
C VAL A 285 -26.58 -4.63 -2.11
N ALA A 286 -27.26 -5.73 -1.80
CA ALA A 286 -28.61 -6.01 -2.32
C ALA A 286 -29.68 -5.05 -1.78
N ALA A 287 -29.42 -4.32 -0.69
CA ALA A 287 -30.32 -3.28 -0.16
C ALA A 287 -30.00 -1.89 -0.74
N THR A 288 -28.78 -1.65 -1.21
CA THR A 288 -28.34 -0.35 -1.76
C THR A 288 -27.47 -0.59 -3.01
N PRO A 289 -28.07 -0.78 -4.20
CA PRO A 289 -27.37 -1.31 -5.37
C PRO A 289 -26.44 -0.31 -6.06
N ALA A 290 -26.60 1.00 -5.84
CA ALA A 290 -25.77 2.02 -6.45
C ALA A 290 -24.46 2.19 -5.67
N LEU A 291 -23.54 1.24 -5.86
CA LEU A 291 -22.29 1.15 -5.10
C LEU A 291 -21.28 2.25 -5.45
N GLU A 292 -21.41 2.84 -6.63
CA GLU A 292 -20.55 3.91 -7.14
C GLU A 292 -20.98 5.30 -6.72
N GLU A 293 -22.23 5.46 -6.24
CA GLU A 293 -22.76 6.75 -5.82
C GLU A 293 -22.04 7.26 -4.57
N ILE A 294 -22.01 8.59 -4.45
CA ILE A 294 -21.43 9.25 -3.28
C ILE A 294 -22.28 8.92 -2.06
N ASP A 295 -21.62 8.43 -1.02
CA ASP A 295 -22.20 8.21 0.29
C ASP A 295 -21.53 9.21 1.25
N PRO A 296 -22.29 10.22 1.73
CA PRO A 296 -21.73 11.38 2.42
C PRO A 296 -21.11 11.08 3.79
#